data_AF-A0A529HKF5-F1
#
_entry.id   AF-A0A529HKF5-F1
#
_cell.length_a   1.000
_cell.length_b   1.000
_cell.length_c   1.000
_cell.angle_alpha   90.00
_cell.angle_beta   90.00
_cell.angle_gamma   90.00
#
_symmetry.space_group_name_H-M   'P 1'
#
loop_
_entity.id
_entity.type
_entity.pdbx_description
1 polymer ?
#
loop_
_entity_poly.entity_id
_entity_poly.type
_entity_poly.pdbx_seq_one_letter_code
_entity_poly.pdbx_strand_id
1 'polypeptide(L)'
;RKLNPDRRYTAPNGGQLLLPGRSLMLVRNVGHLMTNPAILDRDGNEVPEGIMDAALTALIALHDVGDNGRRANSRAGSMYVVKPKMHGPEEVGFAVEIFDRVEALLGMAKNT
;
A
#
# COMPACT_ATOMS: atom_id res chain seq x y z
N ARG A 1 -9.53 8.15 21.18
CA ARG A 1 -10.32 7.93 19.93
C ARG A 1 -9.92 6.57 19.35
N LYS A 2 -10.81 5.88 18.63
CA LYS A 2 -10.54 4.57 17.98
C LYS A 2 -11.22 4.49 16.60
N LEU A 3 -10.78 3.58 15.74
CA LEU A 3 -11.45 3.28 14.46
C LEU A 3 -12.83 2.65 14.71
N ASN A 4 -13.82 3.05 13.92
CA ASN A 4 -15.17 2.48 14.00
C ASN A 4 -15.17 1.02 13.54
N PRO A 5 -15.93 0.13 14.23
CA PRO A 5 -16.09 -1.25 13.80
C PRO A 5 -17.00 -1.35 12.57
N ASP A 6 -17.03 -2.53 11.94
CA ASP A 6 -18.03 -2.82 10.90
C ASP A 6 -19.46 -2.79 11.45
N ARG A 7 -20.40 -2.39 10.60
CA ARG A 7 -21.80 -2.17 10.96
C ARG A 7 -22.60 -3.45 10.70
N ARG A 8 -23.40 -3.86 11.68
CA ARG A 8 -24.19 -5.10 11.63
C ARG A 8 -25.66 -4.77 11.46
N TYR A 9 -26.32 -5.48 10.53
CA TYR A 9 -27.73 -5.33 10.22
C TYR A 9 -28.38 -6.71 10.04
N THR A 10 -29.70 -6.78 10.22
CA THR A 10 -30.52 -7.93 9.80
C THR A 10 -30.98 -7.69 8.36
N ALA A 11 -30.69 -8.64 7.47
CA ALA A 11 -31.11 -8.60 6.08
C ALA A 11 -32.62 -8.95 5.94
N PRO A 12 -33.29 -8.58 4.84
CA PRO A 12 -34.72 -8.86 4.65
C PRO A 12 -35.11 -10.35 4.71
N ASN A 13 -34.18 -11.26 4.40
CA ASN A 13 -34.38 -12.71 4.49
C ASN A 13 -34.10 -13.28 5.89
N GLY A 14 -33.84 -12.43 6.90
CA GLY A 14 -33.49 -12.82 8.27
C GLY A 14 -32.00 -13.13 8.49
N GLY A 15 -31.16 -13.06 7.45
CA GLY A 15 -29.71 -13.26 7.56
C GLY A 15 -28.96 -12.05 8.15
N GLN A 16 -27.64 -12.20 8.37
CA GLN A 16 -26.78 -11.10 8.81
C GLN A 16 -26.16 -10.35 7.61
N LEU A 17 -26.27 -9.03 7.60
CA LEU A 17 -25.57 -8.14 6.68
C LEU A 17 -24.47 -7.38 7.44
N LEU A 18 -23.23 -7.48 6.95
CA LEU A 18 -22.08 -6.75 7.47
C LEU A 18 -21.63 -5.70 6.46
N LEU A 19 -21.56 -4.44 6.90
CA LEU A 19 -21.05 -3.33 6.08
C LEU A 19 -19.74 -2.78 6.65
N PRO A 20 -18.74 -2.49 5.79
CA PRO A 20 -17.53 -1.79 6.19
C PRO A 20 -17.84 -0.49 6.95
N GLY A 21 -17.35 -0.36 8.18
CA GLY A 21 -17.57 0.83 9.00
C GLY A 21 -16.52 1.93 8.86
N ARG A 22 -15.58 1.74 7.92
CA ARG A 22 -14.39 2.57 7.70
C ARG A 22 -14.24 2.83 6.21
N SER A 23 -13.67 3.99 5.86
CA SER A 23 -13.23 4.26 4.49
C SER A 23 -12.14 3.29 4.08
N LEU A 24 -12.14 2.90 2.82
CA LEU A 24 -10.96 2.27 2.23
C LEU A 24 -9.83 3.29 2.24
N MET A 25 -8.66 2.87 2.72
CA MET A 25 -7.48 3.71 2.82
C MET A 25 -6.56 3.45 1.62
N LEU A 26 -6.13 4.55 1.01
CA LEU A 26 -5.02 4.60 0.09
C LEU A 26 -3.84 5.27 0.82
N VAL A 27 -2.62 4.96 0.41
CA VAL A 27 -1.42 5.69 0.83
C VAL A 27 -0.86 6.46 -0.36
N ARG A 28 -0.50 7.72 -0.17
CA ARG A 28 0.11 8.54 -1.23
C ARG A 28 1.59 8.67 -0.95
N ASN A 29 2.38 7.85 -1.63
CA ASN A 29 3.82 7.93 -1.62
C ASN A 29 4.26 9.22 -2.34
N VAL A 30 5.51 9.63 -2.13
CA VAL A 30 6.09 10.72 -2.93
C VAL A 30 6.39 10.28 -4.37
N GLY A 31 6.57 11.28 -5.24
CA GLY A 31 6.96 11.08 -6.65
C GLY A 31 8.45 10.72 -6.78
N HIS A 32 8.98 10.84 -7.99
CA HIS A 32 10.34 10.39 -8.31
C HIS A 32 11.46 11.41 -8.02
N LEU A 33 11.12 12.63 -7.61
CA LEU A 33 12.07 13.76 -7.56
C LEU A 33 13.03 13.74 -6.36
N MET A 34 12.51 13.50 -5.16
CA MET A 34 13.23 13.82 -3.92
C MET A 34 14.06 12.64 -3.42
N THR A 35 15.19 12.95 -2.81
CA THR A 35 15.94 12.09 -1.89
C THR A 35 15.81 12.64 -0.47
N ASN A 36 16.23 11.85 0.52
CA ASN A 36 16.45 12.37 1.88
C ASN A 36 17.53 11.54 2.61
N PRO A 37 18.13 12.08 3.69
CA PRO A 37 19.25 11.42 4.38
C PRO A 37 18.82 10.33 5.38
N ALA A 38 17.57 9.85 5.35
CA ALA A 38 17.12 8.79 6.27
C ALA A 38 17.85 7.46 6.01
N ILE A 39 18.20 7.19 4.74
CA ILE A 39 18.99 6.04 4.33
C ILE A 39 20.05 6.53 3.34
N LEU A 40 21.30 6.15 3.61
CA LEU A 40 22.42 6.35 2.69
C LEU A 40 22.75 5.02 2.00
N ASP A 41 23.08 5.07 0.72
CA ASP A 41 23.55 3.91 -0.02
C ASP A 41 25.02 3.56 0.32
N ARG A 42 25.56 2.54 -0.36
CA ARG A 42 26.93 2.04 -0.13
C ARG A 42 28.01 3.08 -0.43
N ASP A 43 27.70 4.08 -1.24
CA ASP A 43 28.60 5.13 -1.69
C ASP A 43 28.38 6.43 -0.87
N GLY A 44 27.44 6.41 0.08
CA GLY A 44 27.11 7.54 0.96
C GLY A 44 26.10 8.51 0.38
N ASN A 45 25.44 8.20 -0.75
CA ASN A 45 24.42 9.05 -1.34
C ASN A 45 23.06 8.83 -0.70
N GLU A 46 22.22 9.87 -0.69
CA GLU A 46 20.84 9.76 -0.24
C GLU A 46 20.01 8.89 -1.19
N VAL A 47 19.23 7.95 -0.63
CA VAL A 47 18.33 7.10 -1.41
C VAL A 47 17.10 7.91 -1.88
N PRO A 48 16.56 7.64 -3.10
CA PRO A 48 15.29 8.23 -3.53
C PRO A 48 14.14 7.92 -2.58
N GLU A 49 13.47 8.97 -2.10
CA GLU A 49 12.38 8.85 -1.12
C GLU A 49 11.20 8.05 -1.67
N GLY A 50 10.91 8.18 -2.97
CA GLY A 50 9.84 7.43 -3.62
C GLY A 50 10.06 5.92 -3.64
N ILE A 51 11.31 5.44 -3.54
CA ILE A 51 11.66 4.01 -3.41
C ILE A 51 11.55 3.58 -1.95
N MET A 52 12.02 4.40 -1.01
CA MET A 52 11.88 4.16 0.43
C MET A 52 10.40 4.02 0.81
N ASP A 53 9.57 4.95 0.38
CA ASP A 53 8.13 4.93 0.60
C ASP A 53 7.49 3.62 0.10
N ALA A 54 7.85 3.17 -1.12
CA ALA A 54 7.28 1.96 -1.69
C ALA A 54 7.58 0.74 -0.81
N ALA A 55 8.85 0.54 -0.42
CA ALA A 55 9.26 -0.58 0.41
C ALA A 55 8.63 -0.52 1.82
N LEU A 56 8.67 0.64 2.47
CA LEU A 56 8.20 0.78 3.86
C LEU A 56 6.67 0.70 3.95
N THR A 57 5.94 1.37 3.05
CA THR A 57 4.48 1.34 3.08
C THR A 57 3.94 -0.03 2.70
N ALA A 58 4.57 -0.75 1.77
CA ALA A 58 4.21 -2.13 1.43
C ALA A 58 4.48 -3.10 2.59
N LEU A 59 5.63 -2.97 3.27
CA LEU A 59 5.93 -3.75 4.47
C LEU A 59 4.85 -3.54 5.55
N ILE A 60 4.44 -2.29 5.78
CA ILE A 60 3.36 -1.98 6.73
C ILE A 60 2.02 -2.56 6.26
N ALA A 61 1.75 -2.55 4.95
CA ALA A 61 0.51 -3.08 4.39
C ALA A 61 0.35 -4.58 4.61
N LEU A 62 1.43 -5.35 4.80
CA LEU A 62 1.36 -6.79 5.12
C LEU A 62 0.55 -7.09 6.40
N HIS A 63 0.45 -6.15 7.34
CA HIS A 63 -0.44 -6.30 8.50
C HIS A 63 -1.94 -6.36 8.12
N ASP A 64 -2.29 -5.94 6.91
CA ASP A 64 -3.64 -6.05 6.33
C ASP A 64 -3.71 -7.11 5.23
N VAL A 65 -2.74 -7.14 4.31
CA VAL A 65 -2.78 -7.94 3.07
C VAL A 65 -1.85 -9.17 3.04
N GLY A 66 -0.94 -9.34 4.00
CA GLY A 66 -0.10 -10.55 4.10
C GLY A 66 -0.89 -11.80 4.50
N ASP A 67 -0.22 -12.95 4.60
CA ASP A 67 -0.84 -14.26 4.90
C ASP A 67 -1.68 -14.26 6.18
N ASN A 68 -1.20 -13.55 7.21
CA ASN A 68 -1.90 -13.36 8.50
C ASN A 68 -2.50 -11.95 8.64
N GLY A 69 -2.69 -11.26 7.52
CA GLY A 69 -3.19 -9.90 7.46
C GLY A 69 -4.65 -9.82 7.90
N ARG A 70 -5.01 -8.72 8.58
CA ARG A 70 -6.35 -8.56 9.18
C ARG A 70 -7.49 -8.44 8.15
N ARG A 71 -7.17 -8.14 6.89
CA ARG A 71 -8.15 -7.83 5.81
C ARG A 71 -9.21 -6.80 6.25
N ALA A 72 -8.81 -5.87 7.11
CA ALA A 72 -9.68 -4.87 7.74
C ALA A 72 -9.81 -3.60 6.89
N ASN A 73 -8.80 -3.33 6.05
CA ASN A 73 -8.85 -2.31 5.00
C ASN A 73 -9.25 -2.96 3.67
N SER A 74 -8.38 -3.80 3.10
CA SER A 74 -8.60 -4.46 1.82
C SER A 74 -9.11 -5.89 1.99
N ARG A 75 -10.33 -6.14 1.53
CA ARG A 75 -10.91 -7.50 1.51
C ARG A 75 -10.47 -8.29 0.28
N ALA A 76 -10.07 -7.58 -0.78
CA ALA A 76 -9.53 -8.17 -2.01
C ALA A 76 -8.07 -8.62 -1.87
N GLY A 77 -7.41 -8.28 -0.74
CA GLY A 77 -6.00 -8.59 -0.54
C GLY A 77 -5.05 -7.61 -1.23
N SER A 78 -5.55 -6.49 -1.77
CA SER A 78 -4.71 -5.51 -2.47
C SER A 78 -4.24 -4.33 -1.62
N MET A 79 -3.07 -3.80 -1.95
CA MET A 79 -2.58 -2.51 -1.45
C MET A 79 -2.87 -1.39 -2.46
N TYR A 80 -3.24 -0.20 -1.99
CA TYR A 80 -3.59 0.91 -2.87
C TYR A 80 -2.64 2.10 -2.67
N VAL A 81 -1.72 2.26 -3.62
CA VAL A 81 -0.72 3.34 -3.63
C VAL A 81 -1.06 4.39 -4.67
N VAL A 82 -1.15 5.65 -4.25
CA VAL A 82 -1.20 6.80 -5.16
C VAL A 82 0.24 7.25 -5.44
N LYS A 83 0.66 7.22 -6.70
CA LYS A 83 1.99 7.67 -7.14
C LYS A 83 1.87 9.01 -7.89
N PRO A 84 2.23 10.16 -7.27
CA PRO A 84 2.01 11.48 -7.86
C PRO A 84 3.20 11.94 -8.72
N LYS A 85 2.97 13.01 -9.51
CA LYS A 85 4.02 13.79 -10.21
C LYS A 85 4.87 12.98 -11.21
N MET A 86 4.27 11.99 -11.87
CA MET A 86 4.93 11.29 -12.97
C MET A 86 4.82 12.07 -14.28
N HIS A 87 5.87 12.05 -15.08
CA HIS A 87 5.96 12.72 -16.39
C HIS A 87 6.02 11.68 -17.51
N GLY A 88 4.85 11.33 -18.03
CA GLY A 88 4.73 10.45 -19.18
C GLY A 88 4.81 8.95 -18.83
N PRO A 89 4.69 8.09 -19.85
CA PRO A 89 4.50 6.65 -19.66
C PRO A 89 5.76 5.92 -19.17
N GLU A 90 6.95 6.42 -19.46
CA GLU A 90 8.20 5.80 -18.99
C GLU A 90 8.30 5.86 -17.45
N GLU A 91 7.97 7.00 -16.85
CA GLU A 91 7.94 7.13 -15.39
C GLU A 91 6.85 6.28 -14.72
N VAL A 92 5.74 6.02 -15.44
CA VAL A 92 4.72 5.06 -15.01
C VAL A 92 5.27 3.63 -15.05
N GLY A 93 5.96 3.26 -16.13
CA GLY A 93 6.64 1.97 -16.26
C GLY A 93 7.66 1.74 -15.14
N PHE A 94 8.44 2.77 -14.81
CA PHE A 94 9.38 2.73 -13.69
C PHE A 94 8.67 2.57 -12.33
N ALA A 95 7.52 3.21 -12.12
CA ALA A 95 6.73 3.00 -10.91
C ALA A 95 6.22 1.55 -10.79
N VAL A 96 5.77 0.95 -11.90
CA VAL A 96 5.37 -0.48 -11.94
C VAL A 96 6.57 -1.37 -11.62
N GLU A 97 7.74 -1.10 -12.19
CA GLU A 97 8.96 -1.86 -11.87
C GLU A 97 9.32 -1.76 -10.39
N ILE A 98 9.24 -0.58 -9.78
CA ILE A 98 9.47 -0.43 -8.32
C ILE A 98 8.52 -1.34 -7.54
N PHE A 99 7.23 -1.37 -7.88
CA PHE A 99 6.26 -2.21 -7.18
C PHE A 99 6.52 -3.70 -7.40
N ASP A 100 6.79 -4.15 -8.62
CA ASP A 100 7.18 -5.54 -8.91
C ASP A 100 8.39 -5.97 -8.05
N ARG A 101 9.39 -5.08 -7.89
CA ARG A 101 10.60 -5.36 -7.11
C ARG A 101 10.34 -5.34 -5.60
N VAL A 102 9.47 -4.47 -5.12
CA VAL A 102 9.04 -4.44 -3.71
C VAL A 102 8.21 -5.67 -3.35
N GLU A 103 7.31 -6.11 -4.24
CA GLU A 103 6.55 -7.34 -4.06
C GLU A 103 7.49 -8.54 -3.92
N ALA A 104 8.46 -8.66 -4.84
CA ALA A 104 9.47 -9.71 -4.78
C ALA A 104 10.33 -9.64 -3.50
N LEU A 105 10.73 -8.43 -3.08
CA LEU A 105 11.51 -8.21 -1.85
C LEU A 105 10.75 -8.69 -0.60
N LEU A 106 9.44 -8.44 -0.54
CA LEU A 106 8.59 -8.73 0.61
C LEU A 106 7.87 -10.08 0.54
N GLY A 107 8.04 -10.82 -0.56
CA GLY A 107 7.34 -12.08 -0.81
C GLY A 107 5.84 -11.93 -1.05
N MET A 108 5.40 -10.76 -1.54
CA MET A 108 4.00 -10.53 -1.91
C MET A 108 3.69 -11.23 -3.25
N ALA A 109 2.41 -11.57 -3.46
CA ALA A 109 1.97 -12.05 -4.76
C ALA A 109 2.12 -10.93 -5.81
N LYS A 110 2.33 -11.29 -7.08
CA LYS A 110 2.46 -10.30 -8.13
C LYS A 110 1.15 -9.51 -8.31
N ASN A 111 1.24 -8.18 -8.41
CA ASN A 111 0.11 -7.24 -8.49
C ASN A 111 -0.78 -7.22 -7.23
N THR A 112 -0.17 -7.21 -6.04
CA THR A 112 -0.87 -7.10 -4.75
C THR A 112 -1.19 -5.65 -4.41
#